data_AF-A0AA36ULR1-F1
#
_entry.id   AF-A0AA36ULR1-F1
#
_cell.length_a   1.000
_cell.length_b   1.000
_cell.length_c   1.000
_cell.angle_alpha   90.00
_cell.angle_beta   90.00
_cell.angle_gamma   90.00
#
_symmetry.space_group_name_H-M   'P 1'
#
loop_
_entity.id
_entity.type
_entity.pdbx_description
1 polymer ?
#
loop_
_entity_poly.entity_id
_entity_poly.type
_entity_poly.pdbx_seq_one_letter_code
_entity_poly.pdbx_strand_id
1 'polypeptide(L)'
;MQRYTPLFNALLAAVPYLTREDLPKAPPAEDEDLVCHWLFKHLGWYHESGEWHYADHQFMEYMEWKEPHLKLGKFYPIQKLGIEIDATGIDDEVCKRTLAEFCAHEGIPVPDDQGELEDLFESEEMEMFAMFNDSNYVLEAYDALLKPHGLRLIDIGYAENAFLLMVKDDDEAVGNVEQALIDLGYVDIEE
;
A
#
# COMPACT_ATOMS: atom_id res chain seq x y z
N MET A 1 20.79 -0.06 15.54
CA MET A 1 20.14 -1.41 15.48
C MET A 1 19.01 -1.60 16.48
N GLN A 2 19.16 -1.19 17.77
CA GLN A 2 18.08 -1.34 18.77
C GLN A 2 16.79 -0.57 18.41
N ARG A 3 16.89 0.64 17.85
CA ARG A 3 15.73 1.47 17.43
C ARG A 3 14.74 0.73 16.52
N TYR A 4 15.22 0.04 15.47
CA TYR A 4 14.37 -0.66 14.49
C TYR A 4 14.02 -2.11 14.87
N THR A 5 14.48 -2.59 16.02
CA THR A 5 14.23 -3.99 16.43
C THR A 5 12.74 -4.29 16.61
N PRO A 6 11.92 -3.42 17.23
CA PRO A 6 10.48 -3.62 17.31
C PRO A 6 9.82 -3.76 15.94
N LEU A 7 10.07 -2.82 15.02
CA LEU A 7 9.54 -2.87 13.65
C LEU A 7 9.92 -4.16 12.93
N PHE A 8 11.20 -4.55 13.00
CA PHE A 8 11.63 -5.79 12.36
C PHE A 8 10.97 -7.04 12.93
N ASN A 9 10.75 -7.09 14.25
CA ASN A 9 10.05 -8.21 14.87
C ASN A 9 8.57 -8.25 14.45
N ALA A 10 7.93 -7.08 14.38
CA ALA A 10 6.55 -6.96 13.91
C ALA A 10 6.42 -7.41 12.45
N LEU A 11 7.31 -6.94 11.56
CA LEU A 11 7.33 -7.36 10.15
C LEU A 11 7.55 -8.87 9.99
N LEU A 12 8.51 -9.47 10.71
CA LEU A 12 8.74 -10.93 10.66
C LEU A 12 7.56 -11.75 11.18
N ALA A 13 6.76 -11.18 12.07
CA ALA A 13 5.55 -11.83 12.58
C ALA A 13 4.37 -11.68 11.61
N ALA A 14 4.21 -10.50 11.00
CA ALA A 14 3.04 -10.12 10.21
C ALA A 14 3.16 -10.49 8.74
N VAL A 15 4.33 -10.36 8.11
CA VAL A 15 4.53 -10.55 6.67
C VAL A 15 4.78 -12.04 6.36
N PRO A 16 3.89 -12.71 5.61
CA PRO A 16 4.07 -14.12 5.27
C PRO A 16 5.36 -14.36 4.48
N TYR A 17 6.11 -15.40 4.85
CA TYR A 17 7.36 -15.82 4.19
C TYR A 17 8.53 -14.83 4.27
N LEU A 18 8.36 -13.67 4.90
CA LEU A 18 9.46 -12.75 5.17
C LEU A 18 10.43 -13.40 6.15
N THR A 19 11.72 -13.36 5.82
CA THR A 19 12.79 -13.85 6.68
C THR A 19 13.71 -12.73 7.12
N ARG A 20 14.58 -13.03 8.09
CA ARG A 20 15.59 -12.08 8.56
C ARG A 20 16.59 -11.68 7.47
N GLU A 21 16.76 -12.52 6.44
CA GLU A 21 17.68 -12.28 5.32
C GLU A 21 17.12 -11.26 4.34
N ASP A 22 15.79 -11.19 4.21
CA ASP A 22 15.09 -10.20 3.38
C ASP A 22 15.10 -8.81 4.04
N LEU A 23 15.27 -8.76 5.37
CA LEU A 23 15.30 -7.50 6.10
C LEU A 23 16.67 -6.79 5.98
N PRO A 24 16.67 -5.48 5.70
CA PRO A 24 17.89 -4.70 5.61
C PRO A 24 18.64 -4.56 6.93
N LYS A 25 19.94 -4.25 6.82
CA LYS A 25 20.68 -3.68 7.95
C LYS A 25 20.14 -2.27 8.21
N ALA A 26 19.98 -1.91 9.49
CA ALA A 26 19.48 -0.61 9.91
C ALA A 26 20.12 0.54 9.11
N PRO A 27 19.35 1.57 8.71
CA PRO A 27 19.83 2.62 7.82
C PRO A 27 21.02 3.37 8.43
N PRO A 28 22.00 3.79 7.61
CA PRO A 28 23.26 4.36 8.07
C PRO A 28 23.18 5.82 8.55
N ALA A 29 22.09 6.55 8.31
CA ALA A 29 21.94 7.95 8.71
C ALA A 29 20.49 8.31 9.03
N GLU A 30 20.32 9.31 9.90
CA GLU A 30 19.09 9.89 10.45
C GLU A 30 18.25 10.66 9.39
N ASP A 31 18.23 10.23 8.12
CA ASP A 31 17.23 10.75 7.19
C ASP A 31 15.92 10.02 7.47
N GLU A 32 15.12 10.67 8.32
CA GLU A 32 13.80 10.24 8.78
C GLU A 32 12.75 10.27 7.65
N ASP A 33 13.07 10.89 6.51
CA ASP A 33 12.21 10.99 5.32
C ASP A 33 12.28 9.76 4.39
N LEU A 34 12.24 8.51 4.84
CA LEU A 34 10.98 7.85 5.16
C LEU A 34 11.35 6.37 5.29
N VAL A 35 11.17 5.76 6.47
CA VAL A 35 11.43 4.33 6.68
C VAL A 35 10.70 3.46 5.66
N CYS A 36 9.55 3.91 5.14
CA CYS A 36 8.80 3.23 4.10
C CYS A 36 9.51 3.20 2.75
N HIS A 37 10.19 4.29 2.33
CA HIS A 37 11.03 4.27 1.13
C HIS A 37 12.22 3.33 1.29
N TRP A 38 12.81 3.29 2.49
CA TRP A 38 13.89 2.36 2.79
C TRP A 38 13.40 0.91 2.80
N LEU A 39 12.29 0.61 3.47
CA LEU A 39 11.65 -0.71 3.43
C LEU A 39 11.31 -1.11 2.00
N PHE A 40 10.75 -0.20 1.20
CA PHE A 40 10.40 -0.46 -0.19
C PHE A 40 11.61 -0.85 -1.06
N LYS A 41 12.78 -0.23 -0.86
CA LYS A 41 14.02 -0.64 -1.56
C LYS A 41 14.42 -2.09 -1.30
N HIS A 42 13.97 -2.68 -0.20
CA HIS A 42 14.37 -4.01 0.25
C HIS A 42 13.26 -5.06 0.15
N LEU A 43 12.02 -4.66 0.42
CA LEU A 43 10.83 -5.50 0.45
C LEU A 43 9.96 -5.32 -0.79
N GLY A 44 10.18 -4.25 -1.56
CA GLY A 44 9.51 -3.97 -2.83
C GLY A 44 10.38 -4.36 -4.02
N TRP A 45 10.59 -3.42 -4.94
CA TRP A 45 11.43 -3.65 -6.12
C TRP A 45 12.90 -3.35 -5.80
N TYR A 46 13.78 -4.34 -5.91
CA TYR A 46 15.22 -4.11 -5.72
C TYR A 46 15.79 -3.27 -6.88
N HIS A 47 16.34 -2.10 -6.58
CA HIS A 47 17.03 -1.24 -7.55
C HIS A 47 18.38 -0.74 -7.02
N GLU A 48 19.45 -1.50 -7.25
CA GLU A 48 20.84 -1.02 -7.07
C GLU A 48 21.70 -1.07 -8.34
N SER A 49 21.19 -1.54 -9.49
CA SER A 49 21.99 -1.71 -10.71
C SER A 49 21.44 -1.05 -11.98
N GLY A 50 20.30 -0.37 -11.95
CA GLY A 50 19.65 0.16 -13.17
C GLY A 50 19.00 -0.91 -14.06
N GLU A 51 18.98 -2.17 -13.61
CA GLU A 51 18.18 -3.24 -14.19
C GLU A 51 17.05 -3.57 -13.21
N TRP A 52 15.82 -3.46 -13.71
CA TRP A 52 14.60 -3.87 -13.01
C TRP A 52 14.64 -5.39 -12.86
N HIS A 53 15.08 -5.87 -11.71
CA HIS A 53 14.96 -7.29 -11.40
C HIS A 53 13.64 -7.50 -10.67
N TYR A 54 12.74 -8.28 -11.28
CA TYR A 54 11.71 -8.99 -10.53
C TYR A 54 12.45 -9.85 -9.51
N ALA A 55 12.63 -9.34 -8.29
CA ALA A 55 13.31 -10.06 -7.23
C ALA A 55 12.32 -11.08 -6.65
N ASP A 56 12.79 -12.31 -6.46
CA ASP A 56 11.98 -13.49 -6.15
C ASP A 56 11.03 -13.34 -4.95
N HIS A 57 11.23 -12.35 -4.07
CA HIS A 57 10.51 -12.18 -2.80
C HIS A 57 9.87 -10.77 -2.64
N GLN A 58 9.03 -10.32 -3.58
CA GLN A 58 8.31 -9.04 -3.42
C GLN A 58 7.24 -9.13 -2.30
N PHE A 59 7.37 -8.34 -1.23
CA PHE A 59 6.40 -8.26 -0.12
C PHE A 59 5.66 -6.93 -0.04
N MET A 60 6.19 -5.92 -0.73
CA MET A 60 5.73 -4.54 -0.70
C MET A 60 5.54 -4.04 -2.14
N GLU A 61 4.58 -3.15 -2.35
CA GLU A 61 4.37 -2.45 -3.61
C GLU A 61 4.24 -0.96 -3.36
N TYR A 62 4.69 -0.18 -4.32
CA TYR A 62 4.52 1.26 -4.34
C TYR A 62 3.51 1.56 -5.44
N MET A 63 2.38 2.13 -5.03
CA MET A 63 1.34 2.54 -5.97
C MET A 63 1.49 4.04 -6.22
N GLU A 64 1.82 4.39 -7.47
CA GLU A 64 1.65 5.75 -7.96
C GLU A 64 0.20 5.95 -8.37
N TRP A 65 -0.37 7.08 -8.00
CA TRP A 65 -1.77 7.42 -8.27
C TRP A 65 -2.13 7.46 -9.77
N LYS A 66 -1.16 7.71 -10.66
CA LYS A 66 -1.36 7.65 -12.12
C LYS A 66 -1.49 6.23 -12.67
N GLU A 67 -1.15 5.22 -11.87
CA GLU A 67 -1.22 3.81 -12.23
C GLU A 67 -1.81 2.99 -11.05
N PRO A 68 -3.12 3.13 -10.74
CA PRO A 68 -3.76 2.57 -9.55
C PRO A 68 -4.02 1.05 -9.64
N HIS A 69 -3.22 0.32 -10.41
CA HIS A 69 -3.39 -1.11 -10.63
C HIS A 69 -2.31 -1.92 -9.92
N LEU A 70 -2.70 -2.67 -8.89
CA LEU A 70 -1.83 -3.66 -8.29
C LEU A 70 -1.79 -4.94 -9.10
N LYS A 71 -0.58 -5.35 -9.43
CA LYS A 71 -0.31 -6.67 -9.98
C LYS A 71 -0.11 -7.64 -8.81
N LEU A 72 -1.20 -8.05 -8.17
CA LEU A 72 -1.17 -8.96 -7.01
C LEU A 72 -0.36 -10.23 -7.26
N GLY A 73 -0.38 -10.77 -8.49
CA GLY A 73 0.41 -11.94 -8.89
C GLY A 73 1.94 -11.76 -8.79
N LYS A 74 2.43 -10.54 -8.57
CA LYS A 74 3.85 -10.27 -8.31
C LYS A 74 4.25 -10.50 -6.86
N PHE A 75 3.32 -10.39 -5.91
CA PHE A 75 3.64 -10.59 -4.50
C PHE A 75 4.08 -12.03 -4.24
N TYR A 76 5.17 -12.17 -3.52
CA TYR A 76 5.77 -13.45 -3.20
C TYR A 76 4.85 -14.38 -2.40
N PRO A 77 4.09 -13.90 -1.39
CA PRO A 77 3.10 -14.75 -0.74
C PRO A 77 2.06 -15.33 -1.71
N ILE A 78 1.60 -14.54 -2.69
CA ILE A 78 0.67 -14.99 -3.73
C ILE A 78 1.29 -16.10 -4.59
N GLN A 79 2.52 -15.90 -5.05
CA GLN A 79 3.25 -16.87 -5.85
C GLN A 79 3.54 -18.16 -5.08
N LYS A 80 3.91 -18.06 -3.79
CA LYS A 80 4.25 -19.21 -2.95
C LYS A 80 3.04 -20.03 -2.55
N LEU A 81 1.91 -19.39 -2.31
CA LEU A 81 0.64 -20.06 -2.04
C LEU A 81 -0.03 -20.59 -3.31
N GLY A 82 0.45 -20.17 -4.50
CA GLY A 82 -0.15 -20.56 -5.78
C GLY A 82 -1.57 -20.00 -5.95
N ILE A 83 -1.82 -18.79 -5.44
CA ILE A 83 -3.13 -18.16 -5.51
C ILE A 83 -3.30 -17.53 -6.89
N GLU A 84 -4.40 -17.86 -7.56
CA GLU A 84 -4.86 -17.19 -8.76
C GLU A 84 -5.90 -16.14 -8.37
N ILE A 85 -5.56 -14.86 -8.53
CA ILE A 85 -6.47 -13.74 -8.25
C ILE A 85 -6.84 -13.05 -9.55
N ASP A 86 -8.13 -13.00 -9.84
CA ASP A 86 -8.67 -12.21 -10.93
C ASP A 86 -8.97 -10.79 -10.44
N ALA A 87 -8.02 -9.88 -10.68
CA ALA A 87 -8.18 -8.46 -10.39
C ALA A 87 -8.71 -7.66 -11.61
N THR A 88 -9.14 -8.32 -12.69
CA THR A 88 -9.62 -7.62 -13.91
C THR A 88 -10.88 -6.79 -13.68
N GLY A 89 -11.64 -7.12 -12.64
CA GLY A 89 -12.80 -6.33 -12.21
C GLY A 89 -12.47 -5.10 -11.36
N ILE A 90 -11.20 -4.84 -11.07
CA ILE A 90 -10.72 -3.60 -10.42
C ILE A 90 -10.15 -2.73 -11.54
N ASP A 91 -11.05 -2.05 -12.25
CA ASP A 91 -10.75 -1.18 -13.39
C ASP A 91 -10.99 0.30 -13.05
N ASP A 92 -10.68 1.18 -14.01
CA ASP A 92 -10.87 2.63 -13.88
C ASP A 92 -12.32 3.00 -13.52
N GLU A 93 -13.30 2.19 -13.92
CA GLU A 93 -14.71 2.42 -13.62
C GLU A 93 -15.06 2.07 -12.17
N VAL A 94 -14.39 1.09 -11.57
CA VAL A 94 -14.46 0.86 -10.11
C VAL A 94 -13.87 2.04 -9.36
N CYS A 95 -12.70 2.54 -9.77
CA CYS A 95 -12.06 3.70 -9.15
C CYS A 95 -12.97 4.95 -9.25
N LYS A 96 -13.54 5.22 -10.44
CA LYS A 96 -14.50 6.33 -10.65
C LYS A 96 -15.79 6.18 -9.83
N ARG A 97 -16.37 4.97 -9.75
CA ARG A 97 -17.59 4.73 -8.97
C ARG A 97 -17.35 4.95 -7.48
N THR A 98 -16.23 4.43 -6.98
CA THR A 98 -15.78 4.62 -5.60
C THR A 98 -15.65 6.11 -5.26
N LEU A 99 -15.01 6.89 -6.13
CA LEU A 99 -14.85 8.32 -5.95
C LEU A 99 -16.20 9.06 -5.93
N ALA A 100 -17.14 8.67 -6.80
CA ALA A 100 -18.49 9.23 -6.80
C ALA A 100 -19.28 8.91 -5.52
N GLU A 101 -19.17 7.67 -5.01
CA GLU A 101 -19.80 7.25 -3.75
C GLU A 101 -19.23 8.03 -2.54
N PHE A 102 -17.92 8.27 -2.52
CA PHE A 102 -17.27 9.07 -1.51
C PHE A 102 -17.66 10.55 -1.57
N CYS A 103 -17.67 11.17 -2.76
CA CYS A 103 -18.12 12.56 -2.90
C CYS A 103 -19.56 12.75 -2.40
N ALA A 104 -20.43 11.76 -2.65
CA ALA A 104 -21.78 11.75 -2.12
C ALA A 104 -21.81 11.62 -0.59
N HIS A 105 -20.88 10.86 0.01
CA HIS A 105 -20.74 10.73 1.47
C HIS A 105 -20.31 12.03 2.13
N GLU A 106 -19.28 12.69 1.58
CA GLU A 106 -18.73 13.95 2.10
C GLU A 106 -19.58 15.19 1.74
N GLY A 107 -20.63 15.03 0.93
CA GLY A 107 -21.47 16.13 0.47
C GLY A 107 -20.78 17.05 -0.54
N ILE A 108 -19.78 16.53 -1.24
CA ILE A 108 -19.09 17.22 -2.33
C ILE A 108 -19.96 17.14 -3.58
N PRO A 109 -20.29 18.28 -4.21
CA PRO A 109 -21.13 18.28 -5.39
C PRO A 109 -20.41 17.59 -6.56
N VAL A 110 -20.98 16.46 -6.99
CA VAL A 110 -20.57 15.74 -8.18
C VAL A 110 -21.38 16.28 -9.37
N PRO A 111 -20.75 16.72 -10.47
CA PRO A 111 -21.45 17.16 -11.67
C PRO A 111 -22.33 16.05 -12.25
N ASP A 112 -23.55 16.38 -12.67
CA ASP A 112 -24.46 15.43 -13.32
C ASP A 112 -24.09 15.19 -14.81
N ASP A 113 -23.27 16.09 -15.39
CA ASP A 113 -22.81 16.01 -16.78
C ASP A 113 -21.52 15.18 -16.87
N GLN A 114 -21.50 14.18 -17.76
CA GLN A 114 -20.34 13.30 -17.92
C GLN A 114 -19.07 14.04 -18.36
N GLY A 115 -19.17 15.12 -19.14
CA GLY A 115 -18.02 15.91 -19.55
C GLY A 115 -17.48 16.76 -18.40
N GLU A 116 -18.35 17.36 -17.60
CA GLU A 116 -17.93 18.08 -16.38
C GLU A 116 -17.40 17.13 -15.30
N LEU A 117 -17.89 15.88 -15.27
CA LEU A 117 -17.39 14.81 -14.41
C LEU A 117 -15.97 14.40 -14.83
N GLU A 118 -15.73 14.23 -16.12
CA GLU A 118 -14.40 13.99 -16.70
C GLU A 118 -13.44 15.14 -16.38
N ASP A 119 -13.85 16.40 -16.60
CA ASP A 119 -13.05 17.59 -16.29
C ASP A 119 -12.76 17.73 -14.78
N LEU A 120 -13.70 17.34 -13.92
CA LEU A 120 -13.51 17.32 -12.46
C LEU A 120 -12.47 16.27 -12.06
N PHE A 121 -12.52 15.07 -12.67
CA PHE A 121 -11.54 14.01 -12.45
C PHE A 121 -10.15 14.33 -13.02
N GLU A 122 -10.05 15.23 -13.99
CA GLU A 122 -8.78 15.73 -14.55
C GLU A 122 -8.23 16.97 -13.80
N SER A 123 -8.88 17.42 -12.71
CA SER A 123 -8.43 18.60 -11.95
C SER A 123 -7.49 18.25 -10.80
N GLU A 124 -6.34 18.93 -10.69
CA GLU A 124 -5.30 18.67 -9.67
C GLU A 124 -5.85 18.66 -8.21
N GLU A 125 -6.91 19.43 -7.93
CA GLU A 125 -7.53 19.54 -6.60
C GLU A 125 -8.44 18.33 -6.27
N MET A 126 -9.21 17.82 -7.21
CA MET A 126 -9.98 16.57 -7.04
C MET A 126 -9.11 15.33 -7.22
N GLU A 127 -8.03 15.42 -7.99
CA GLU A 127 -6.98 14.40 -8.06
C GLU A 127 -6.30 14.21 -6.70
N MET A 128 -5.91 15.31 -6.03
CA MET A 128 -5.40 15.24 -4.64
C MET A 128 -6.46 14.84 -3.61
N PHE A 129 -7.74 15.17 -3.82
CA PHE A 129 -8.79 14.84 -2.85
C PHE A 129 -9.26 13.38 -2.97
N ALA A 130 -9.32 12.84 -4.18
CA ALA A 130 -9.43 11.41 -4.46
C ALA A 130 -8.19 10.66 -3.91
N MET A 131 -6.98 11.21 -4.08
CA MET A 131 -5.71 10.66 -3.57
C MET A 131 -5.71 10.31 -2.08
N PHE A 132 -6.43 11.04 -1.22
CA PHE A 132 -6.50 10.74 0.22
C PHE A 132 -7.54 9.69 0.60
N ASN A 133 -8.55 9.45 -0.25
CA ASN A 133 -9.71 8.61 0.09
C ASN A 133 -9.86 7.37 -0.79
N ASP A 134 -9.22 7.34 -1.97
CA ASP A 134 -9.30 6.25 -2.96
C ASP A 134 -8.35 5.08 -2.62
N SER A 135 -7.24 5.32 -1.91
CA SER A 135 -6.36 4.24 -1.45
C SER A 135 -7.11 3.26 -0.56
N ASN A 136 -7.91 3.74 0.41
CA ASN A 136 -8.67 2.89 1.32
C ASN A 136 -9.72 2.01 0.61
N TYR A 137 -10.43 2.53 -0.38
CA TYR A 137 -11.47 1.76 -1.07
C TYR A 137 -10.93 0.82 -2.16
N VAL A 138 -9.89 1.22 -2.89
CA VAL A 138 -9.15 0.31 -3.78
C VAL A 138 -8.51 -0.81 -2.95
N LEU A 139 -7.99 -0.49 -1.77
CA LEU A 139 -7.52 -1.48 -0.80
C LEU A 139 -8.63 -2.39 -0.31
N GLU A 140 -9.83 -1.89 -0.01
CA GLU A 140 -10.97 -2.74 0.36
C GLU A 140 -11.32 -3.76 -0.74
N ALA A 141 -11.28 -3.34 -2.01
CA ALA A 141 -11.53 -4.23 -3.14
C ALA A 141 -10.45 -5.31 -3.26
N TYR A 142 -9.17 -4.94 -3.12
CA TYR A 142 -8.08 -5.91 -3.10
C TYR A 142 -8.13 -6.82 -1.87
N ASP A 143 -8.44 -6.28 -0.69
CA ASP A 143 -8.58 -7.03 0.56
C ASP A 143 -9.72 -8.04 0.48
N ALA A 144 -10.84 -7.70 -0.17
CA ALA A 144 -11.93 -8.65 -0.40
C ALA A 144 -11.46 -9.88 -1.21
N LEU A 145 -10.50 -9.70 -2.13
CA LEU A 145 -9.88 -10.78 -2.90
C LEU A 145 -8.83 -11.55 -2.07
N LEU A 146 -8.15 -10.90 -1.12
CA LEU A 146 -7.03 -11.45 -0.35
C LEU A 146 -7.48 -12.16 0.94
N LYS A 147 -8.51 -11.65 1.63
CA LYS A 147 -9.03 -12.18 2.91
C LYS A 147 -9.36 -13.68 2.89
N PRO A 148 -9.99 -14.24 1.83
CA PRO A 148 -10.22 -15.69 1.74
C PRO A 148 -8.94 -16.54 1.81
N HIS A 149 -7.78 -15.93 1.54
CA HIS A 149 -6.47 -16.56 1.58
C HIS A 149 -5.67 -16.22 2.86
N GLY A 150 -6.29 -15.51 3.82
CA GLY A 150 -5.64 -15.09 5.07
C GLY A 150 -4.61 -13.99 4.88
N LEU A 151 -4.77 -13.18 3.83
CA LEU A 151 -3.88 -12.09 3.45
C LEU A 151 -4.67 -10.76 3.43
N ARG A 152 -3.97 -9.66 3.67
CA ARG A 152 -4.47 -8.29 3.47
C ARG A 152 -3.34 -7.36 3.06
N LEU A 153 -3.67 -6.26 2.42
CA LEU A 153 -2.75 -5.14 2.21
C LEU A 153 -2.94 -4.14 3.34
N ILE A 154 -1.85 -3.51 3.75
CA ILE A 154 -1.90 -2.33 4.62
C ILE A 154 -1.13 -1.20 3.96
N ASP A 155 -1.69 0.00 4.00
CA ASP A 155 -0.97 1.21 3.63
C ASP A 155 -0.12 1.67 4.82
N ILE A 156 1.17 1.84 4.57
CA ILE A 156 2.11 2.34 5.56
C ILE A 156 2.77 3.67 5.13
N GLY A 157 2.26 4.33 4.08
CA GLY A 157 2.79 5.59 3.52
C GLY A 157 2.15 6.88 4.08
N TYR A 158 2.65 8.05 3.62
CA TYR A 158 2.13 9.38 3.95
C TYR A 158 1.98 10.27 2.70
N ALA A 159 0.97 11.14 2.72
CA ALA A 159 0.63 12.22 1.78
C ALA A 159 0.33 11.85 0.32
N GLU A 160 1.32 11.47 -0.49
CA GLU A 160 1.19 11.48 -1.96
C GLU A 160 1.32 10.10 -2.62
N ASN A 161 1.80 9.09 -1.91
CA ASN A 161 1.97 7.73 -2.45
C ASN A 161 1.66 6.65 -1.42
N ALA A 162 1.02 5.57 -1.89
CA ALA A 162 0.68 4.44 -1.04
C ALA A 162 1.80 3.40 -1.05
N PHE A 163 2.28 3.07 0.15
CA PHE A 163 3.26 2.02 0.37
C PHE A 163 2.53 0.80 0.90
N LEU A 164 2.22 -0.14 0.01
CA LEU A 164 1.34 -1.25 0.31
C LEU A 164 2.14 -2.49 0.70
N LEU A 165 1.96 -2.95 1.93
CA LEU A 165 2.62 -4.14 2.46
C LEU A 165 1.62 -5.29 2.57
N MET A 166 1.99 -6.46 2.04
CA MET A 166 1.18 -7.67 2.19
C MET A 166 1.46 -8.35 3.53
N VAL A 167 0.43 -8.46 4.36
CA VAL A 167 0.49 -9.05 5.70
C VAL A 167 -0.54 -10.15 5.86
N LYS A 168 -0.47 -10.88 6.97
CA LYS A 168 -1.55 -11.77 7.41
C LYS A 168 -2.80 -10.96 7.71
N ASP A 169 -3.96 -11.51 7.41
CA ASP A 169 -5.26 -10.99 7.85
C ASP A 169 -5.43 -11.20 9.37
N ASP A 170 -4.72 -10.39 10.15
CA ASP A 170 -4.60 -10.47 11.61
C ASP A 170 -4.43 -9.05 12.19
N ASP A 171 -5.47 -8.55 12.86
CA ASP A 171 -5.51 -7.20 13.42
C ASP A 171 -4.43 -6.97 14.49
N GLU A 172 -4.06 -8.00 15.27
CA GLU A 172 -3.00 -7.85 16.27
C GLU A 172 -1.64 -7.70 15.57
N ALA A 173 -1.39 -8.48 14.52
CA ALA A 173 -0.16 -8.38 13.74
C ALA A 173 -0.04 -7.00 13.06
N VAL A 174 -1.14 -6.48 12.54
CA VAL A 174 -1.21 -5.16 11.90
C VAL A 174 -0.96 -4.05 12.90
N GLY A 175 -1.69 -4.05 14.03
CA GLY A 175 -1.52 -3.04 15.08
C GLY A 175 -0.10 -3.00 15.64
N ASN A 176 0.59 -4.16 15.70
CA ASN A 176 2.00 -4.22 16.09
C ASN A 176 2.94 -3.58 15.06
N VAL A 177 2.65 -3.69 13.75
CA VAL A 177 3.42 -3.02 12.69
C VAL A 177 3.19 -1.52 12.74
N GLU A 178 1.93 -1.09 12.81
CA GLU A 178 1.55 0.33 12.89
C GLU A 178 2.15 1.01 14.12
N GLN A 179 2.01 0.41 15.30
CA GLN A 179 2.60 0.96 16.53
C GLN A 179 4.12 1.07 16.44
N ALA A 180 4.78 0.09 15.82
CA ALA A 180 6.23 0.16 15.64
C ALA A 180 6.66 1.27 14.66
N LEU A 181 5.82 1.64 13.69
CA LEU A 181 6.03 2.79 12.81
C LEU A 181 5.76 4.12 13.54
N ILE A 182 4.68 4.20 14.34
CA ILE A 182 4.36 5.34 15.21
C ILE A 182 5.50 5.64 16.19
N ASP A 183 5.99 4.61 16.90
CA ASP A 183 7.08 4.74 17.89
C ASP A 183 8.39 5.27 17.28
N LEU A 184 8.55 5.12 15.97
CA LEU A 184 9.69 5.63 15.24
C LEU A 184 9.48 7.04 14.67
N GLY A 185 8.26 7.57 14.76
CA GLY A 185 7.86 8.90 14.29
C GLY A 185 7.33 8.94 12.86
N TYR A 186 6.79 7.84 12.33
CA TYR A 186 6.46 7.72 10.90
C TYR A 186 4.97 7.66 10.55
N VAL A 187 4.09 7.64 11.55
CA VAL A 187 2.64 7.76 11.35
C VAL A 187 2.20 8.89 12.27
N ASP A 188 1.69 9.98 11.68
CA ASP A 188 1.01 11.01 12.44
C ASP A 188 -0.29 10.42 12.97
N ILE A 189 -0.45 10.44 14.29
CA ILE A 189 -1.74 10.12 14.91
C ILE A 189 -2.58 11.36 14.66
N GLU A 190 -3.62 11.28 13.82
CA GLU A 190 -4.65 12.31 13.84
C GLU A 190 -5.24 12.38 15.27
N GLU A 191 -5.09 13.53 15.93
CA GLU A 191 -5.69 13.83 17.24
C GLU A 191 -7.21 13.98 17.18
#